data_AF-A0A966W0N0-F1
#
_entry.id   AF-A0A966W0N0-F1
#
_cell.length_a   1.000
_cell.length_b   1.000
_cell.length_c   1.000
_cell.angle_alpha   90.00
_cell.angle_beta   90.00
_cell.angle_gamma   90.00
#
_symmetry.space_group_name_H-M   'P 1'
#
loop_
_entity.id
_entity.type
_entity.pdbx_description
1 polymer ?
#
loop_
_entity_poly.entity_id
_entity_poly.type
_entity_poly.pdbx_seq_one_letter_code
_entity_poly.pdbx_strand_id
1 'polypeptide(L)'
;MKDTTKTALRAFAVLGVAFSVCVTGLVAADGKSNPIKDAMKKYNSAPKGTDPVCKKASSGTATKEEIKGMLEAYTAMAACKPPQGDEAKWKKLCAALVEATAALDKGEAGAADKYKAAVNCKACHEEFKPAKKK
;
A
#
# COMPACT_ATOMS: atom_id res chain seq x y z
N MET A 1 34.10 16.49 -46.41
CA MET A 1 34.68 17.83 -46.12
C MET A 1 33.51 18.78 -45.93
N LYS A 2 33.38 19.35 -44.71
CA LYS A 2 32.79 20.66 -44.34
C LYS A 2 31.27 20.80 -44.65
N ASP A 3 30.36 21.09 -43.72
CA ASP A 3 30.39 22.09 -42.66
C ASP A 3 29.48 21.79 -41.45
N THR A 4 30.13 21.59 -40.32
CA THR A 4 29.97 22.15 -38.96
C THR A 4 28.88 23.23 -38.70
N THR A 5 27.86 22.87 -37.90
CA THR A 5 27.55 23.43 -36.54
C THR A 5 26.81 24.79 -36.33
N LYS A 6 25.80 24.69 -35.44
CA LYS A 6 25.21 25.67 -34.47
C LYS A 6 24.36 26.85 -34.97
N THR A 7 23.10 26.87 -34.53
CA THR A 7 22.39 28.04 -33.99
C THR A 7 21.28 27.50 -33.07
N ALA A 8 21.51 27.41 -31.77
CA ALA A 8 21.16 28.42 -30.77
C ALA A 8 19.64 28.68 -30.64
N LEU A 9 19.07 28.03 -29.63
CA LEU A 9 18.22 28.61 -28.59
C LEU A 9 17.16 29.64 -29.04
N ARG A 10 15.90 29.22 -29.10
CA ARG A 10 14.76 30.10 -28.86
C ARG A 10 13.85 29.50 -27.80
N ALA A 11 13.90 30.11 -26.62
CA ALA A 11 12.93 29.97 -25.57
C ALA A 11 11.56 30.45 -26.07
N PHE A 12 10.54 29.60 -25.96
CA PHE A 12 9.16 30.05 -25.89
C PHE A 12 8.63 29.64 -24.52
N ALA A 13 8.42 30.67 -23.71
CA ALA A 13 7.73 30.57 -22.44
C ALA A 13 6.23 30.78 -22.66
N VAL A 14 5.46 30.23 -21.72
CA VAL A 14 4.09 30.59 -21.32
C VAL A 14 2.95 30.00 -22.17
N LEU A 15 2.26 28.98 -21.62
CA LEU A 15 0.92 29.09 -21.01
C LEU A 15 0.22 27.71 -21.04
N GLY A 16 -0.23 27.20 -19.89
CA GLY A 16 -1.01 25.96 -19.86
C GLY A 16 -1.19 25.36 -18.46
N VAL A 17 -1.73 26.13 -17.52
CA VAL A 17 -2.37 25.57 -16.32
C VAL A 17 -3.68 24.92 -16.76
N ALA A 18 -3.80 23.60 -16.66
CA ALA A 18 -5.08 22.93 -16.50
C ALA A 18 -4.88 21.72 -15.58
N PHE A 19 -5.34 21.94 -14.36
CA PHE A 19 -5.36 21.07 -13.21
C PHE A 19 -6.35 19.92 -13.40
N SER A 20 -5.95 18.75 -12.92
CA SER A 20 -6.80 17.71 -12.31
C SER A 20 -7.87 17.04 -13.20
N VAL A 21 -7.47 15.93 -13.83
CA VAL A 21 -8.35 14.77 -13.93
C VAL A 21 -8.10 13.89 -12.71
N CYS A 22 -8.85 14.18 -11.65
CA CYS A 22 -9.09 13.23 -10.57
C CYS A 22 -9.96 12.11 -11.15
N VAL A 23 -9.33 11.06 -11.69
CA VAL A 23 -10.03 9.80 -11.96
C VAL A 23 -10.43 9.25 -10.59
N THR A 24 -11.66 9.56 -10.20
CA THR A 24 -12.30 8.90 -9.07
C THR A 24 -12.60 7.48 -9.52
N GLY A 25 -11.65 6.57 -9.25
CA GLY A 25 -11.88 5.14 -9.34
C GLY A 25 -12.93 4.73 -8.31
N LEU A 26 -14.20 4.86 -8.68
CA LEU A 26 -15.30 4.23 -7.98
C LEU A 26 -15.35 2.77 -8.46
N VAL A 27 -14.47 1.95 -7.89
CA VAL A 27 -14.74 0.51 -7.82
C VAL A 27 -15.85 0.35 -6.78
N ALA A 28 -17.09 0.29 -7.26
CA ALA A 28 -18.21 -0.20 -6.49
C ALA A 28 -17.88 -1.65 -6.10
N ALA A 29 -17.81 -1.91 -4.79
CA ALA A 29 -17.54 -3.23 -4.24
C ALA A 29 -18.79 -4.12 -4.42
N ASP A 30 -18.92 -4.72 -5.60
CA ASP A 30 -19.92 -5.72 -5.91
C ASP A 30 -19.58 -7.05 -5.18
N GLY A 31 -20.17 -7.24 -4.00
CA GLY A 31 -20.69 -8.51 -3.50
C GLY A 31 -19.85 -9.80 -3.36
N LYS A 32 -18.59 -9.94 -3.81
CA LYS A 32 -17.91 -11.26 -3.80
C LYS A 32 -16.46 -11.34 -3.32
N SER A 33 -15.81 -10.24 -3.00
CA SER A 33 -14.63 -10.22 -2.09
C SER A 33 -14.53 -8.83 -1.44
N ASN A 34 -14.03 -8.77 -0.20
CA ASN A 34 -13.75 -7.49 0.45
C ASN A 34 -12.25 -7.49 0.76
N PRO A 35 -11.42 -6.88 -0.11
CA PRO A 35 -9.96 -6.95 0.01
C PRO A 35 -9.45 -6.53 1.39
N ILE A 36 -10.09 -5.53 2.00
CA ILE A 36 -9.77 -5.09 3.36
C ILE A 36 -10.00 -6.23 4.37
N LYS A 37 -11.21 -6.80 4.40
CA LYS A 37 -11.54 -7.90 5.33
C LYS A 37 -10.69 -9.14 5.08
N ASP A 38 -10.43 -9.46 3.82
CA ASP A 38 -9.68 -10.66 3.43
C ASP A 38 -8.20 -10.53 3.81
N ALA A 39 -7.58 -9.38 3.57
CA ALA A 39 -6.23 -9.08 4.04
C ALA A 39 -6.12 -9.20 5.56
N MET A 40 -7.05 -8.60 6.30
CA MET A 40 -7.03 -8.62 7.76
C MET A 40 -7.24 -10.03 8.33
N LYS A 41 -8.14 -10.83 7.76
CA LYS A 41 -8.40 -12.20 8.23
C LYS A 41 -7.24 -13.15 7.90
N LYS A 42 -6.68 -13.05 6.70
CA LYS A 42 -5.69 -14.01 6.21
C LYS A 42 -4.28 -13.73 6.73
N TYR A 43 -3.89 -12.46 6.84
CA TYR A 43 -2.49 -12.10 7.16
C TYR A 43 -2.32 -11.44 8.53
N ASN A 44 -3.38 -10.84 9.09
CA ASN A 44 -3.32 -10.15 10.40
C ASN A 44 -4.02 -10.89 11.53
N SER A 45 -4.60 -12.06 11.24
CA SER A 45 -5.23 -12.93 12.23
C SER A 45 -4.73 -14.35 12.04
N ALA A 46 -4.75 -15.14 13.10
CA ALA A 46 -4.38 -16.55 13.06
C ALA A 46 -5.14 -17.33 14.13
N PRO A 47 -5.27 -18.66 13.99
CA PRO A 47 -5.76 -19.53 15.05
C PRO A 47 -4.95 -19.32 16.35
N LYS A 48 -5.63 -19.49 17.49
CA LYS A 48 -4.98 -19.38 18.81
C LYS A 48 -3.79 -20.34 18.90
N GLY A 49 -2.65 -19.84 19.39
CA GLY A 49 -1.42 -20.62 19.49
C GLY A 49 -0.55 -20.60 18.23
N THR A 50 -0.95 -19.88 17.18
CA THR A 50 -0.15 -19.67 15.98
C THR A 50 0.08 -18.19 15.73
N ASP A 51 1.22 -17.86 15.14
CA ASP A 51 1.55 -16.47 14.80
C ASP A 51 0.97 -16.09 13.44
N PRO A 52 0.27 -14.94 13.33
CA PRO A 52 -0.19 -14.43 12.04
C PRO A 52 1.00 -14.03 11.15
N VAL A 53 0.78 -14.04 9.84
CA VAL A 53 1.84 -13.74 8.85
C VAL A 53 2.47 -12.37 9.10
N CYS A 54 1.69 -11.36 9.47
CA CYS A 54 2.24 -10.03 9.78
C CYS A 54 3.22 -10.05 10.97
N LYS A 55 3.01 -10.93 11.95
CA LYS A 55 3.94 -11.11 13.07
C LYS A 55 5.18 -11.87 12.61
N LYS A 56 5.01 -12.96 11.86
CA LYS A 56 6.13 -13.70 11.25
C LYS A 56 7.01 -12.80 10.38
N ALA A 57 6.40 -11.91 9.58
CA ALA A 57 7.09 -10.94 8.74
C ALA A 57 7.90 -9.94 9.58
N SER A 58 7.33 -9.46 10.68
CA SER A 58 8.03 -8.58 11.63
C SER A 58 9.19 -9.28 12.35
N SER A 59 9.15 -10.61 12.50
CA SER A 59 10.25 -11.41 13.07
C SER A 59 11.19 -12.00 12.02
N GLY A 60 10.98 -11.74 10.73
CA GLY A 60 11.80 -12.30 9.65
C GLY A 60 11.64 -13.81 9.43
N THR A 61 10.55 -14.41 9.92
CA THR A 61 10.29 -15.86 9.85
C THR A 61 9.16 -16.23 8.88
N ALA A 62 8.54 -15.25 8.21
CA ALA A 62 7.54 -15.52 7.18
C ALA A 62 8.21 -16.12 5.93
N THR A 63 7.53 -17.05 5.26
CA THR A 63 8.03 -17.61 4.01
C THR A 63 7.89 -16.61 2.86
N LYS A 64 8.62 -16.84 1.76
CA LYS A 64 8.53 -16.03 0.53
C LYS A 64 7.10 -15.99 0.00
N GLU A 65 6.40 -17.12 0.00
CA GLU A 65 5.02 -17.26 -0.47
C GLU A 65 4.05 -16.51 0.43
N GLU A 66 4.25 -16.59 1.75
CA GLU A 66 3.46 -15.83 2.73
C GLU A 66 3.61 -14.32 2.51
N ILE A 67 4.85 -13.85 2.31
CA ILE A 67 5.15 -12.43 2.06
C ILE A 67 4.56 -11.97 0.73
N LYS A 68 4.71 -12.75 -0.34
CA LYS A 68 4.16 -12.41 -1.66
C LYS A 68 2.63 -12.31 -1.61
N GLY A 69 1.96 -13.29 -1.00
CA GLY A 69 0.52 -13.25 -0.84
C GLY A 69 0.04 -12.08 0.03
N MET A 70 0.82 -11.72 1.04
CA MET A 70 0.55 -10.55 1.90
C MET A 70 0.71 -9.24 1.12
N LEU A 71 1.74 -9.13 0.27
CA LEU A 71 1.95 -7.97 -0.60
C LEU A 71 0.78 -7.76 -1.56
N GLU A 72 0.32 -8.82 -2.22
CA GLU A 72 -0.84 -8.79 -3.12
C GLU A 72 -2.10 -8.32 -2.39
N ALA A 73 -2.35 -8.86 -1.19
CA ALA A 73 -3.52 -8.50 -0.40
C ALA A 73 -3.48 -7.06 0.14
N TYR A 74 -2.33 -6.58 0.61
CA TYR A 74 -2.18 -5.19 1.03
C TYR A 74 -2.26 -4.21 -0.13
N THR A 75 -1.77 -4.59 -1.32
CA THR A 75 -1.93 -3.78 -2.54
C THR A 75 -3.41 -3.67 -2.93
N ALA A 76 -4.16 -4.77 -2.89
CA ALA A 76 -5.60 -4.75 -3.15
C ALA A 76 -6.38 -3.95 -2.10
N MET A 77 -5.98 -4.03 -0.82
CA MET A 77 -6.52 -3.21 0.26
C MET A 77 -6.25 -1.71 0.03
N ALA A 78 -5.03 -1.34 -0.37
CA ALA A 78 -4.63 0.04 -0.63
C ALA A 78 -5.45 0.69 -1.76
N ALA A 79 -5.94 -0.11 -2.72
CA ALA A 79 -6.79 0.34 -3.81
C ALA A 79 -8.27 0.59 -3.39
N CYS A 80 -8.67 0.15 -2.19
CA CYS A 80 -10.01 0.37 -1.67
C CYS A 80 -10.13 1.75 -0.98
N LYS A 81 -11.34 2.31 -0.97
CA LYS A 81 -11.68 3.40 -0.05
C LYS A 81 -11.76 2.88 1.39
N PRO A 82 -11.31 3.66 2.40
CA PRO A 82 -11.46 3.23 3.77
C PRO A 82 -12.94 3.10 4.15
N PRO A 83 -13.33 2.17 5.04
CA PRO A 83 -14.71 2.03 5.48
C PRO A 83 -15.26 3.25 6.25
N GLN A 84 -14.37 4.03 6.86
CA GLN A 84 -14.63 5.26 7.62
C GLN A 84 -13.29 6.01 7.81
N GLY A 85 -13.30 7.24 8.31
CA GLY A 85 -12.08 8.01 8.59
C GLY A 85 -11.52 8.76 7.37
N ASP A 86 -10.30 9.29 7.50
CA ASP A 86 -9.70 10.15 6.47
C ASP A 86 -9.04 9.36 5.32
N GLU A 87 -9.48 9.62 4.08
CA GLU A 87 -8.98 8.92 2.89
C GLU A 87 -7.50 9.22 2.60
N ALA A 88 -7.02 10.43 2.88
CA ALA A 88 -5.62 10.79 2.65
C ALA A 88 -4.69 10.04 3.61
N LYS A 89 -5.07 9.95 4.89
CA LYS A 89 -4.37 9.18 5.92
C LYS A 89 -4.42 7.68 5.63
N TRP A 90 -5.54 7.15 5.16
CA TRP A 90 -5.64 5.77 4.69
C TRP A 90 -4.61 5.47 3.60
N LYS A 91 -4.58 6.29 2.54
CA LYS A 91 -3.63 6.14 1.42
C LYS A 91 -2.19 6.19 1.89
N LYS A 92 -1.85 7.14 2.78
CA LYS A 92 -0.49 7.26 3.35
C LYS A 92 -0.07 6.02 4.12
N LEU A 93 -0.92 5.51 5.01
CA LEU A 93 -0.62 4.33 5.82
C LEU A 93 -0.54 3.06 4.95
N CYS A 94 -1.46 2.90 4.00
CA CYS A 94 -1.45 1.76 3.09
C CYS A 94 -0.22 1.77 2.18
N ALA A 95 0.19 2.93 1.65
CA ALA A 95 1.39 3.06 0.84
C ALA A 95 2.64 2.64 1.62
N ALA A 96 2.81 3.13 2.85
CA ALA A 96 3.94 2.75 3.70
C ALA A 96 3.94 1.23 4.01
N LEU A 97 2.77 0.65 4.26
CA LEU A 97 2.63 -0.79 4.50
C LEU A 97 2.99 -1.62 3.27
N VAL A 98 2.49 -1.24 2.08
CA VAL A 98 2.79 -1.91 0.81
C VAL A 98 4.27 -1.80 0.47
N GLU A 99 4.87 -0.62 0.62
CA GLU A 99 6.30 -0.40 0.36
C GLU A 99 7.17 -1.29 1.27
N ALA A 100 6.90 -1.30 2.58
CA ALA A 100 7.66 -2.12 3.50
C ALA A 100 7.47 -3.63 3.27
N THR A 101 6.27 -4.04 2.82
CA THR A 101 6.02 -5.44 2.44
C THR A 101 6.73 -5.80 1.14
N ALA A 102 6.84 -4.88 0.19
CA ALA A 102 7.62 -5.08 -1.03
C ALA A 102 9.12 -5.20 -0.73
N ALA A 103 9.64 -4.47 0.26
CA ALA A 103 11.03 -4.63 0.72
C ALA A 103 11.29 -6.02 1.30
N LEU A 104 10.31 -6.59 2.04
CA LEU A 104 10.36 -7.97 2.50
C LEU A 104 10.38 -8.96 1.33
N ASP A 105 9.50 -8.77 0.33
CA ASP A 105 9.44 -9.66 -0.84
C ASP A 105 10.75 -9.63 -1.64
N LYS A 106 11.37 -8.46 -1.77
CA LYS A 106 12.68 -8.29 -2.41
C LYS A 106 13.84 -8.86 -1.60
N GLY A 107 13.63 -9.20 -0.33
CA GLY A 107 14.69 -9.66 0.56
C GLY A 107 15.72 -8.58 0.89
N GLU A 108 15.29 -7.31 0.97
CA GLU A 108 16.19 -6.21 1.31
C GLU A 108 16.78 -6.38 2.72
N ALA A 109 18.05 -6.01 2.89
CA ALA A 109 18.66 -5.96 4.21
C ALA A 109 17.88 -5.03 5.15
N GLY A 110 17.55 -5.51 6.36
CA GLY A 110 16.76 -4.77 7.34
C GLY A 110 15.27 -4.62 7.00
N ALA A 111 14.74 -5.33 6.00
CA ALA A 111 13.33 -5.23 5.61
C ALA A 111 12.36 -5.57 6.75
N ALA A 112 12.71 -6.52 7.64
CA ALA A 112 11.89 -6.87 8.80
C ALA A 112 11.71 -5.69 9.77
N ASP A 113 12.78 -4.94 10.04
CA ASP A 113 12.73 -3.75 10.91
C ASP A 113 11.96 -2.61 10.25
N LYS A 114 12.18 -2.38 8.94
CA LYS A 114 11.39 -1.42 8.16
C LYS A 114 9.89 -1.75 8.21
N TYR A 115 9.55 -3.02 8.00
CA TYR A 115 8.17 -3.49 8.08
C TYR A 115 7.59 -3.32 9.47
N LYS A 116 8.32 -3.71 10.52
CA LYS A 116 7.89 -3.51 11.91
C LYS A 116 7.62 -2.05 12.24
N ALA A 117 8.42 -1.12 11.71
CA ALA A 117 8.20 0.32 11.88
C ALA A 117 6.98 0.85 11.10
N ALA A 118 6.70 0.27 9.92
CA ALA A 118 5.55 0.64 9.10
C ALA A 118 4.22 0.07 9.63
N VAL A 119 4.26 -1.10 10.28
CA VAL A 119 3.07 -1.74 10.86
C VAL A 119 2.53 -0.90 12.02
N ASN A 120 1.37 -0.29 11.79
CA ASN A 120 0.68 0.53 12.78
C ASN A 120 -0.75 0.03 13.01
N CYS A 121 -0.87 -1.25 13.40
CA CYS A 121 -2.16 -1.94 13.59
C CYS A 121 -3.14 -1.15 14.45
N LYS A 122 -2.65 -0.52 15.53
CA LYS A 122 -3.48 0.29 16.43
C LYS A 122 -4.00 1.54 15.73
N ALA A 123 -3.12 2.40 15.20
CA ALA A 123 -3.54 3.65 14.57
C ALA A 123 -4.44 3.41 13.35
N CYS A 124 -4.21 2.33 12.60
CA CYS A 124 -5.09 1.96 11.49
C CYS A 124 -6.46 1.49 11.97
N HIS A 125 -6.51 0.59 12.96
CA HIS A 125 -7.79 0.04 13.43
C HIS A 125 -8.62 1.03 14.26
N GLU A 126 -8.02 1.97 14.98
CA GLU A 126 -8.78 2.98 15.72
C GLU A 126 -9.57 3.91 14.79
N GLU A 127 -9.04 4.22 13.62
CA GLU A 127 -9.67 5.16 12.69
C GLU A 127 -10.49 4.47 11.60
N PHE A 128 -9.98 3.40 10.99
CA PHE A 128 -10.55 2.84 9.76
C PHE A 128 -11.38 1.58 9.98
N LYS A 129 -11.31 0.94 11.16
CA LYS A 129 -12.07 -0.28 11.45
C LYS A 129 -13.46 0.06 11.98
N PRO A 130 -14.54 -0.22 11.23
CA PRO A 130 -15.87 0.08 11.69
C PRO A 130 -16.19 -0.71 12.97
N ALA A 131 -16.89 -0.07 13.91
CA ALA A 131 -17.41 -0.74 15.09
C ALA A 131 -18.29 -1.92 14.67
N LYS A 132 -18.20 -3.05 15.40
CA LYS A 132 -19.15 -4.14 15.20
C LYS A 132 -20.55 -3.61 15.54
N LYS A 133 -21.43 -3.51 14.55
CA LYS A 133 -22.86 -3.32 14.82
C LYS A 133 -23.31 -4.53 15.64
N LYS A 134 -23.81 -4.27 16.85
CA LYS A 134 -24.40 -5.30 17.72
C LYS A 134 -25.70 -5.80 17.12
#